data_AF-A0A7Y8LGP3-F1
#
_entry.id   AF-A0A7Y8LGP3-F1
#
_cell.length_a   1.000
_cell.length_b   1.000
_cell.length_c   1.000
_cell.angle_alpha   90.00
_cell.angle_beta   90.00
_cell.angle_gamma   90.00
#
_symmetry.space_group_name_H-M   'P 1'
#
loop_
_entity.id
_entity.type
_entity.pdbx_description
1 polymer ?
#
loop_
_entity_poly.entity_id
_entity_poly.type
_entity_poly.pdbx_seq_one_letter_code
_entity_poly.pdbx_strand_id
1 'polypeptide(L)'
;MKPDRWPAGDPEFYADIDGGPTKDWMMEHRKEAQVAPLFELGFGKRPEQQLFDVVKDPGCLDNLAGKQVHASCCKSMRTALEKALTEQGDPRLLGRGDIWESYARYSPMRPQLGGFAEQGQVNPKYLK
;
A
#
# COMPACT_ATOMS: atom_id res chain seq x y z
N MET A 1 -3.88 -10.75 3.78
CA MET A 1 -3.14 -9.53 3.36
C MET A 1 -2.99 -9.48 1.84
N LYS A 2 -2.65 -8.32 1.27
CA LYS A 2 -2.48 -8.10 -0.20
C LYS A 2 -1.19 -7.28 -0.49
N PRO A 3 0.00 -7.81 -0.16
CA PRO A 3 1.28 -7.08 -0.33
C PRO A 3 1.67 -6.84 -1.80
N ASP A 4 0.95 -7.48 -2.72
CA ASP A 4 1.11 -7.34 -4.16
C ASP A 4 0.54 -6.02 -4.71
N ARG A 5 -0.31 -5.31 -3.95
CA ARG A 5 -0.90 -4.02 -4.35
C ARG A 5 0.13 -2.87 -4.27
N TRP A 6 -0.03 -1.88 -5.13
CA TRP A 6 0.76 -0.66 -5.09
C TRP A 6 0.16 0.35 -4.10
N PRO A 7 0.94 0.81 -3.10
CA PRO A 7 0.42 1.74 -2.09
C PRO A 7 0.11 3.13 -2.65
N ALA A 8 0.73 3.50 -3.76
CA ALA A 8 0.50 4.75 -4.48
C ALA A 8 -0.54 4.61 -5.61
N GLY A 9 -1.20 3.46 -5.74
CA GLY A 9 -2.01 3.09 -6.90
C GLY A 9 -1.17 2.50 -8.03
N ASP A 10 -1.81 1.75 -8.92
CA ASP A 10 -1.09 0.99 -9.95
C ASP A 10 -0.33 1.90 -10.94
N PRO A 11 0.91 1.54 -11.33
CA PRO A 11 1.62 2.21 -12.40
C PRO A 11 0.86 2.11 -13.73
N GLU A 12 1.03 3.07 -14.65
CA GLU A 12 1.89 4.25 -14.53
C GLU A 12 1.19 5.48 -13.90
N PHE A 13 -0.05 5.33 -13.42
CA PHE A 13 -0.85 6.48 -12.98
C PHE A 13 -0.60 6.90 -11.53
N TYR A 14 -0.30 5.94 -10.65
CA TYR A 14 -0.14 6.19 -9.22
C TYR A 14 -1.28 7.03 -8.64
N ALA A 15 -2.50 6.53 -8.85
CA ALA A 15 -3.72 7.32 -8.73
C ALA A 15 -4.17 7.62 -7.28
N ASP A 16 -3.44 7.11 -6.28
CA ASP A 16 -3.64 7.40 -4.85
C ASP A 16 -2.76 8.56 -4.36
N ILE A 17 -1.87 9.09 -5.22
CA ILE A 17 -1.20 10.37 -5.02
C ILE A 17 -1.98 11.43 -5.81
N ASP A 18 -2.45 12.47 -5.12
CA ASP A 18 -3.17 13.58 -5.74
C ASP A 18 -2.35 14.25 -6.85
N GLY A 19 -3.05 14.74 -7.87
CA GLY A 19 -2.42 15.46 -8.98
C GLY A 19 -1.83 16.79 -8.53
N GLY A 20 -0.66 17.14 -9.06
CA GLY A 20 0.01 18.40 -8.76
C GLY A 20 1.37 18.52 -9.42
N PRO A 21 1.94 19.74 -9.48
CA PRO A 21 3.16 20.02 -10.21
C PRO A 21 4.35 19.17 -9.75
N THR A 22 4.44 18.87 -8.45
CA THR A 22 5.49 17.99 -7.90
C THR A 22 5.34 16.55 -8.39
N LYS A 23 4.11 16.02 -8.44
CA LYS A 23 3.85 14.66 -8.94
C LYS A 23 4.23 14.58 -10.41
N ASP A 24 3.78 15.53 -11.22
CA ASP A 24 4.05 15.56 -12.66
C ASP A 24 5.55 15.64 -12.93
N TRP A 25 6.26 16.52 -12.23
CA TRP A 25 7.71 16.65 -12.34
C TRP A 25 8.44 15.36 -11.93
N MET A 26 8.10 14.77 -10.78
CA MET A 26 8.73 13.53 -10.31
C MET A 26 8.47 12.35 -11.26
N MET A 27 7.28 12.27 -11.86
CA MET A 27 6.92 11.26 -12.84
C MET A 27 7.74 11.40 -14.12
N GLU A 28 7.92 12.62 -14.63
CA GLU A 28 8.71 12.92 -15.83
C GLU A 28 10.20 12.61 -15.62
N HIS A 29 10.74 12.96 -14.45
CA HIS A 29 12.16 12.86 -14.13
C HIS A 29 12.52 11.55 -13.41
N ARG A 30 11.58 10.58 -13.29
CA ARG A 30 11.71 9.38 -12.44
C ARG A 30 12.93 8.49 -12.71
N LYS A 31 13.54 8.61 -13.89
CA LYS A 31 14.72 7.82 -14.29
C LYS A 31 16.04 8.55 -14.06
N GLU A 32 16.02 9.82 -13.66
CA GLU A 32 17.22 10.58 -13.35
C GLU A 32 17.86 10.07 -12.07
N ALA A 33 19.18 9.95 -12.03
CA ALA A 33 19.90 9.30 -10.93
C ALA A 33 19.61 9.93 -9.56
N GLN A 34 19.39 11.24 -9.52
CA GLN A 34 19.06 11.98 -8.30
C GLN A 34 17.58 11.89 -7.89
N VAL A 35 16.69 11.58 -8.83
CA VAL A 35 15.24 11.52 -8.61
C VAL A 35 14.77 10.09 -8.36
N ALA A 36 15.38 9.09 -9.01
CA ALA A 36 14.97 7.70 -8.90
C ALA A 36 14.87 7.18 -7.45
N PRO A 37 15.81 7.49 -6.52
CA PRO A 37 15.66 7.09 -5.12
C PRO A 37 14.46 7.77 -4.43
N LEU A 38 14.22 9.05 -4.72
CA LEU A 38 13.08 9.80 -4.17
C LEU A 38 11.75 9.29 -4.74
N PHE A 39 11.75 8.93 -6.03
CA PHE A 39 10.62 8.31 -6.69
C PHE A 39 10.29 6.97 -6.04
N GLU A 40 11.28 6.11 -5.79
CA GLU A 40 11.06 4.82 -5.13
C GLU A 40 10.51 4.99 -3.70
N LEU A 41 11.00 5.99 -2.95
CA LEU A 41 10.47 6.28 -1.60
C LEU A 41 9.00 6.74 -1.62
N GLY A 42 8.60 7.52 -2.63
CA GLY A 42 7.24 8.08 -2.74
C GLY A 42 6.23 7.19 -3.46
N PHE A 43 6.63 6.60 -4.60
CA PHE A 43 5.77 5.91 -5.56
C PHE A 43 6.04 4.40 -5.63
N GLY A 44 7.20 3.96 -5.11
CA GLY A 44 7.68 2.59 -5.20
C GLY A 44 6.80 1.57 -4.49
N LYS A 45 7.01 0.31 -4.86
CA LYS A 45 6.30 -0.81 -4.25
C LYS A 45 6.94 -1.12 -2.91
N ARG A 46 6.13 -1.36 -1.88
CA ARG A 46 6.63 -1.69 -0.55
C ARG A 46 6.74 -3.20 -0.35
N PRO A 47 7.77 -3.68 0.36
CA PRO A 47 7.81 -5.07 0.81
C PRO A 47 6.67 -5.33 1.80
N GLU A 48 6.36 -6.60 2.04
CA GLU A 48 5.29 -6.99 2.99
C GLU A 48 5.53 -6.46 4.41
N GLN A 49 6.81 -6.33 4.81
CA GLN A 49 7.19 -5.92 6.16
C GLN A 49 8.18 -4.76 6.09
N GLN A 50 7.94 -3.75 6.92
CA GLN A 50 8.86 -2.65 7.16
C GLN A 50 8.97 -2.41 8.67
N LEU A 51 10.18 -2.09 9.14
CA LEU A 51 10.45 -1.73 10.52
C LEU A 51 11.27 -0.44 10.51
N PHE A 52 10.89 0.53 11.34
CA PHE A 52 11.58 1.83 11.43
C PHE A 52 11.86 2.18 12.88
N ASP A 53 13.03 2.77 13.13
CA ASP A 53 13.36 3.43 14.40
C ASP A 53 12.93 4.89 14.28
N VAL A 54 11.68 5.19 14.64
CA VAL A 54 11.08 6.53 14.46
C VAL A 54 11.75 7.62 15.30
N VAL A 55 12.55 7.25 16.30
CA VAL A 55 13.31 8.23 17.11
C VAL A 55 14.55 8.68 16.35
N LYS A 56 15.24 7.76 15.67
CA LYS A 56 16.44 8.08 14.87
C LYS A 56 16.12 8.50 13.45
N ASP A 57 15.06 7.97 12.88
CA ASP A 57 14.58 8.22 11.53
C ASP A 57 13.08 8.56 11.56
N PRO A 58 12.72 9.80 11.93
CA PRO A 58 11.32 10.24 11.97
C PRO A 58 10.63 10.20 10.60
N GLY A 59 11.41 10.20 9.51
CA GLY A 59 10.89 10.14 8.15
C GLY A 59 10.58 8.72 7.68
N CYS A 60 10.96 7.69 8.45
CA CYS A 60 10.78 6.28 8.09
C CYS A 60 11.37 5.97 6.70
N LEU A 61 12.57 6.44 6.42
CA LEU A 61 13.27 6.29 5.14
C LEU A 61 14.18 5.04 5.11
N ASP A 62 14.74 4.61 6.24
CA ASP A 62 15.59 3.40 6.32
C ASP A 62 14.78 2.22 6.88
N ASN A 63 14.35 1.33 5.98
CA ASN A 63 13.69 0.09 6.39
C ASN A 63 14.69 -0.87 7.05
N LEU A 64 14.49 -1.13 8.33
CA LEU A 64 15.29 -2.04 9.15
C LEU A 64 14.85 -3.51 9.01
N ALA A 65 13.70 -3.78 8.41
CA ALA A 65 13.23 -5.14 8.20
C ALA A 65 14.18 -5.92 7.28
N GLY A 66 14.40 -7.20 7.59
CA GLY A 66 15.34 -8.07 6.86
C GLY A 66 16.81 -7.96 7.31
N LYS A 67 17.17 -6.95 8.10
CA LYS A 67 18.51 -6.88 8.72
C LYS A 67 18.56 -7.84 9.92
N GLN A 68 19.52 -8.77 9.95
CA GLN A 68 19.59 -9.84 10.95
C GLN A 68 19.59 -9.33 12.40
N VAL A 69 20.24 -8.19 12.66
CA VAL A 69 20.27 -7.56 13.99
C VAL A 69 18.89 -7.14 14.49
N HIS A 70 17.93 -6.91 13.60
CA HIS A 70 16.57 -6.49 13.93
C HIS A 70 15.54 -7.63 13.85
N ALA A 71 15.95 -8.86 13.47
CA ALA A 71 15.03 -9.98 13.23
C ALA A 71 14.14 -10.31 14.45
N SER A 72 14.71 -10.29 15.67
CA SER A 72 13.94 -10.52 16.89
C SER A 72 12.88 -9.44 17.11
N CYS A 73 13.22 -8.17 16.88
CA CYS A 73 12.29 -7.05 17.04
C CYS A 73 11.14 -7.15 16.01
N CYS A 74 11.46 -7.39 14.73
CA CYS A 74 10.47 -7.62 13.68
C CYS A 74 9.49 -8.73 14.06
N LYS A 75 10.00 -9.87 14.54
CA LYS A 75 9.16 -11.01 14.95
C LYS A 75 8.25 -10.65 16.12
N SER A 76 8.79 -10.03 17.17
CA SER A 76 8.00 -9.61 18.34
C SER A 76 6.89 -8.63 17.98
N MET A 77 7.19 -7.61 17.17
CA MET A 77 6.20 -6.63 16.73
C MET A 77 5.13 -7.25 15.84
N ARG A 78 5.52 -8.14 14.92
CA ARG A 78 4.56 -8.85 14.06
C ARG A 78 3.63 -9.73 14.88
N THR A 79 4.15 -10.49 15.85
CA THR A 79 3.32 -11.31 16.74
C THR A 79 2.33 -10.46 17.55
N ALA A 80 2.75 -9.30 18.05
CA ALA A 80 1.86 -8.39 18.78
C ALA A 80 0.74 -7.84 17.88
N LEU A 81 1.09 -7.42 16.66
CA LEU A 81 0.13 -6.92 15.67
C LEU A 81 -0.88 -7.99 15.26
N GLU A 82 -0.42 -9.18 14.88
CA GLU A 82 -1.29 -10.27 14.43
C GLU A 82 -2.22 -10.74 15.55
N LYS A 83 -1.73 -10.80 16.80
CA LYS A 83 -2.56 -11.10 17.96
C LYS A 83 -3.70 -10.09 18.11
N ALA A 84 -3.38 -8.79 18.15
CA ALA A 84 -4.37 -7.74 18.33
C ALA A 84 -5.42 -7.73 17.20
N LEU A 85 -4.98 -7.86 15.94
CA LEU A 85 -5.87 -7.90 14.78
C LEU A 85 -6.75 -9.17 14.77
N THR A 86 -6.23 -10.30 15.23
CA THR A 86 -7.01 -11.55 15.36
C THR A 86 -8.10 -11.40 16.43
N GLU A 87 -7.74 -10.86 17.60
CA GLU A 87 -8.68 -10.60 18.71
C GLU A 87 -9.81 -9.64 18.29
N GLN A 88 -9.52 -8.67 17.43
CA GLN A 88 -10.52 -7.73 16.88
C GLN A 88 -11.31 -8.31 15.70
N GLY A 89 -10.96 -9.49 15.21
CA GLY A 89 -11.64 -10.13 14.08
C GLY A 89 -11.35 -9.48 12.73
N ASP A 90 -10.17 -8.87 12.54
CA ASP A 90 -9.82 -8.16 11.30
C ASP A 90 -9.96 -9.08 10.07
N PRO A 91 -10.86 -8.76 9.10
CA PRO A 91 -11.11 -9.63 7.96
C PRO A 91 -9.88 -9.79 7.05
N ARG A 92 -8.98 -8.80 6.99
CA ARG A 92 -7.76 -8.84 6.17
C ARG A 92 -6.76 -9.86 6.71
N LEU A 93 -6.68 -10.02 8.03
CA LEU A 93 -5.84 -11.01 8.67
C LEU A 93 -6.48 -12.40 8.60
N LEU A 94 -7.80 -12.49 8.78
CA LEU A 94 -8.57 -13.75 8.79
C LEU A 94 -8.87 -14.32 7.39
N GLY A 95 -8.21 -13.86 6.34
CA GLY A 95 -8.41 -14.36 4.97
C GLY A 95 -9.78 -14.00 4.35
N ARG A 96 -10.51 -13.05 4.94
CA ARG A 96 -11.81 -12.54 4.47
C ARG A 96 -11.73 -11.10 3.95
N GLY A 97 -10.53 -10.61 3.67
CA GLY A 97 -10.28 -9.20 3.29
C GLY A 97 -10.90 -8.78 1.96
N ASP A 98 -11.27 -9.72 1.10
CA ASP A 98 -11.93 -9.42 -0.18
C ASP A 98 -13.32 -8.78 -0.01
N ILE A 99 -13.90 -8.82 1.21
CA ILE A 99 -15.14 -8.11 1.54
C ILE A 99 -15.05 -6.60 1.25
N TRP A 100 -13.86 -6.00 1.38
CA TRP A 100 -13.67 -4.58 1.10
C TRP A 100 -13.81 -4.24 -0.39
N GLU A 101 -13.64 -5.23 -1.26
CA GLU A 101 -13.79 -5.09 -2.71
C GLU A 101 -15.21 -5.40 -3.19
N SER A 102 -16.08 -5.94 -2.33
CA SER A 102 -17.43 -6.37 -2.73
C SER A 102 -18.49 -5.28 -2.59
N TYR A 103 -18.24 -4.21 -1.81
CA TYR A 103 -19.23 -3.17 -1.58
C TYR A 103 -19.57 -2.37 -2.84
N ALA A 104 -20.85 -2.02 -2.98
CA ALA A 104 -21.30 -1.18 -4.09
C ALA A 104 -20.71 0.22 -3.98
N ARG A 105 -20.20 0.74 -5.10
CA ARG A 105 -19.68 2.10 -5.18
C ARG A 105 -20.75 3.03 -5.75
N TYR A 106 -21.01 4.13 -5.07
CA TYR A 106 -22.01 5.11 -5.49
C TYR A 106 -21.40 6.37 -6.11
N SER A 107 -20.08 6.54 -5.97
CA SER A 107 -19.36 7.64 -6.62
C SER A 107 -18.92 7.25 -8.03
N PRO A 108 -18.90 8.21 -8.98
CA PRO A 108 -18.33 7.96 -10.30
C PRO A 108 -16.86 7.58 -10.19
N MET A 109 -16.47 6.55 -10.94
CA MET A 109 -15.09 6.12 -11.05
C MET A 109 -14.48 6.63 -12.35
N ARG A 110 -13.16 6.83 -12.34
CA ARG A 110 -12.37 7.22 -13.51
C ARG A 110 -12.26 6.01 -14.45
N PRO A 111 -12.92 5.98 -15.62
CA PRO A 111 -12.91 4.81 -16.49
C PRO A 111 -11.51 4.41 -16.97
N GLN A 112 -10.59 5.38 -17.02
CA GLN A 112 -9.21 5.20 -17.45
C GLN A 112 -8.39 4.33 -16.48
N LEU A 113 -8.82 4.19 -15.23
CA LEU A 113 -8.17 3.32 -14.24
C LEU A 113 -8.63 1.85 -14.34
N GLY A 114 -9.62 1.57 -15.20
CA GLY A 114 -10.20 0.24 -15.34
C GLY A 114 -10.95 -0.23 -14.09
N GLY A 115 -11.12 -1.55 -13.97
CA GLY A 115 -11.86 -2.16 -12.86
C GLY A 115 -13.38 -2.13 -13.02
N PHE A 116 -14.07 -2.67 -12.01
CA PHE A 116 -15.53 -2.71 -11.98
C PHE A 116 -16.07 -1.35 -11.54
N ALA A 117 -16.68 -0.59 -12.47
CA ALA A 117 -17.05 0.82 -12.30
C ALA A 117 -18.56 1.09 -12.34
N GLU A 118 -19.40 0.05 -12.31
CA GLU A 118 -20.84 0.21 -12.35
C GLU A 118 -21.36 0.73 -11.01
N GLN A 119 -22.02 1.90 -11.04
CA GLN A 119 -22.51 2.55 -9.82
C GLN A 119 -23.68 1.78 -9.22
N GLY A 120 -23.70 1.70 -7.89
CA GLY A 120 -24.76 1.03 -7.14
C GLY A 120 -24.74 -0.50 -7.25
N GLN A 121 -23.81 -1.08 -8.01
CA GLN A 121 -23.65 -2.51 -8.14
C GLN A 121 -22.45 -3.01 -7.35
N VAL A 122 -22.56 -4.25 -6.86
CA VAL A 122 -21.48 -4.98 -6.20
C VAL A 122 -20.58 -5.63 -7.26
N ASN A 123 -19.28 -5.70 -7.02
CA ASN A 123 -18.37 -6.32 -7.96
C ASN A 123 -18.54 -7.85 -7.95
N PRO A 124 -19.02 -8.48 -9.04
CA PRO A 124 -19.32 -9.91 -9.07
C PRO A 124 -18.09 -10.80 -8.84
N LYS A 125 -16.88 -10.29 -9.12
CA LYS A 125 -15.61 -10.99 -8.85
C LYS A 125 -15.42 -11.32 -7.36
N TYR A 126 -16.02 -10.53 -6.47
CA TYR A 126 -15.83 -10.64 -5.03
C TYR A 126 -17.10 -11.11 -4.29
N LEU A 127 -18.14 -11.48 -5.04
CA LEU A 127 -19.27 -12.22 -4.50
C LEU A 127 -18.84 -13.67 -4.29
N LYS A 128 -18.93 -14.15 -3.04
CA LYS A 128 -18.74 -15.56 -2.68
C LYS A 128 -20.08 -16.26 -2.63
#